data_AF-A0A7W7EVS0-F1
#
_entry.id   AF-A0A7W7EVS0-F1
#
_cell.length_a   1.000
_cell.length_b   1.000
_cell.length_c   1.000
_cell.angle_alpha   90.00
_cell.angle_beta   90.00
_cell.angle_gamma   90.00
#
_symmetry.space_group_name_H-M   'P 1'
#
loop_
_entity.id
_entity.type
_entity.pdbx_description
1 polymer ?
#
loop_
_entity_poly.entity_id
_entity_poly.type
_entity_poly.pdbx_seq_one_letter_code
_entity_poly.pdbx_strand_id
1 'polypeptide(L)'
;MAEQQQPEMFHFSESVREYFGKPEVRSAVDLLVENKFVFAPSADDEWRKVDTFYDALLAARQTQIELAKDLARLWHEVWGQNFDELKPIASDPADETLSLSPEIRWNEEYFERHFSFAHSRKACLWVVLGDGPKELSTFDIAFDVRAGKRSVAKRHQNALPPQLSEWRFKHDAIRVSIQANDAGVFNLKEARQLAKNAVKVIGTFTW
;
A
#
# COMPACT_ATOMS: atom_id res chain seq x y z
N MET A 1 -12.54 23.72 26.83
CA MET A 1 -11.16 23.18 26.81
C MET A 1 -11.08 22.27 25.59
N ALA A 2 -10.25 22.60 24.61
CA ALA A 2 -10.07 21.75 23.44
C ALA A 2 -9.15 20.60 23.85
N GLU A 3 -9.63 19.36 23.82
CA GLU A 3 -8.76 18.19 23.87
C GLU A 3 -7.78 18.30 22.71
N GLN A 4 -6.49 18.38 23.03
CA GLN A 4 -5.44 18.17 22.04
C GLN A 4 -5.55 16.72 21.59
N GLN A 5 -6.29 16.48 20.50
CA GLN A 5 -6.26 15.20 19.80
C GLN A 5 -4.80 14.90 19.49
N GLN A 6 -4.26 13.88 20.15
CA GLN A 6 -2.93 13.36 19.84
C GLN A 6 -2.89 13.07 18.34
N PRO A 7 -1.78 13.39 17.65
CA PRO A 7 -1.65 13.07 16.24
C PRO A 7 -1.93 11.58 16.03
N GLU A 8 -2.86 11.26 15.13
CA GLU A 8 -3.18 9.89 14.78
C GLU A 8 -2.00 9.33 13.97
N MET A 9 -1.06 8.76 14.72
CA MET A 9 0.19 8.19 14.24
C MET A 9 -0.02 6.78 13.72
N PHE A 10 0.58 6.46 12.57
CA PHE A 10 0.58 5.11 12.03
C PHE A 10 1.94 4.45 12.19
N HIS A 11 1.91 3.19 12.64
CA HIS A 11 3.07 2.34 12.79
C HIS A 11 2.83 1.00 12.09
N PHE A 12 3.78 0.60 11.26
CA PHE A 12 3.83 -0.77 10.75
C PHE A 12 4.11 -1.76 11.89
N SER A 13 3.61 -2.98 11.72
CA SER A 13 3.84 -4.11 12.62
C SER A 13 5.34 -4.35 12.79
N GLU A 14 5.74 -4.90 13.93
CA GLU A 14 7.15 -5.07 14.27
C GLU A 14 7.90 -5.92 13.24
N SER A 15 7.33 -7.05 12.80
CA SER A 15 7.97 -7.91 11.78
C SER A 15 8.24 -7.16 10.47
N VAL A 16 7.31 -6.30 10.05
CA VAL A 16 7.41 -5.48 8.84
C VAL A 16 8.50 -4.42 9.03
N ARG A 17 8.52 -3.75 10.19
CA ARG A 17 9.58 -2.78 10.53
C ARG A 17 10.95 -3.44 10.57
N GLU A 18 11.08 -4.63 11.13
CA GLU A 18 12.34 -5.36 11.15
C GLU A 18 12.78 -5.77 9.74
N TYR A 19 11.86 -6.29 8.93
CA TYR A 19 12.15 -6.66 7.53
C TYR A 19 12.68 -5.47 6.71
N PHE A 20 12.07 -4.30 6.83
CA PHE A 20 12.54 -3.12 6.11
C PHE A 20 13.74 -2.45 6.80
N GLY A 21 13.90 -2.57 8.12
CA GLY A 21 14.99 -1.92 8.87
C GLY A 21 16.30 -2.71 8.94
N LYS A 22 16.26 -4.04 8.82
CA LYS A 22 17.41 -4.93 9.02
C LYS A 22 17.70 -5.76 7.76
N PRO A 23 18.79 -5.48 7.01
CA PRO A 23 19.12 -6.19 5.77
C PRO A 23 19.26 -7.73 5.92
N GLU A 24 19.72 -8.18 7.09
CA GLU A 24 19.85 -9.61 7.42
C GLU A 24 18.50 -10.30 7.60
N VAL A 25 17.54 -9.64 8.28
CA VAL A 25 16.17 -10.16 8.42
C VAL A 25 15.50 -10.20 7.06
N ARG A 26 15.66 -9.12 6.28
CA ARG A 26 15.14 -9.03 4.91
C ARG A 26 15.59 -10.18 4.04
N SER A 27 16.90 -10.44 4.01
CA SER A 27 17.50 -11.51 3.23
C SER A 27 16.96 -12.88 3.67
N ALA A 28 16.83 -13.12 4.98
CA ALA A 28 16.28 -14.37 5.50
C ALA A 28 14.80 -14.56 5.11
N VAL A 29 13.98 -13.52 5.25
CA VAL A 29 12.55 -13.56 4.88
C VAL A 29 12.38 -13.78 3.38
N ASP A 30 13.11 -13.03 2.54
CA ASP A 30 13.08 -13.17 1.08
C ASP A 30 13.38 -14.62 0.67
N LEU A 31 14.45 -15.20 1.22
CA LEU A 31 14.87 -16.58 0.95
C LEU A 31 13.81 -17.63 1.34
N LEU A 32 13.16 -17.43 2.50
CA LEU A 32 12.13 -18.34 3.01
C LEU A 32 10.81 -18.22 2.24
N VAL A 33 10.42 -17.00 1.86
CA VAL A 33 9.18 -16.72 1.13
C VAL A 33 9.25 -17.20 -0.32
N GLU A 34 10.40 -17.00 -0.98
CA GLU A 34 10.62 -17.42 -2.37
C GLU A 34 10.74 -18.93 -2.54
N ASN A 35 10.64 -19.71 -1.45
CA ASN A 35 10.77 -21.17 -1.42
C ASN A 35 12.04 -21.68 -2.13
N LYS A 36 13.13 -20.90 -2.12
CA LYS A 36 14.40 -21.27 -2.81
C LYS A 36 15.17 -22.41 -2.12
N PHE A 37 14.67 -22.91 -0.98
CA PHE A 37 15.26 -24.02 -0.23
C PHE A 37 14.27 -25.18 -0.12
N VAL A 38 14.14 -25.97 -1.19
CA VAL A 38 13.47 -27.28 -1.13
C VAL A 38 14.55 -28.35 -1.26
N PHE A 39 15.37 -28.51 -0.22
CA PHE A 39 16.29 -29.63 -0.13
C PHE A 39 16.15 -30.29 1.24
N ALA A 40 15.93 -31.60 1.26
CA ALA A 40 15.97 -32.36 2.49
C ALA A 40 17.40 -32.33 3.04
N PRO A 41 17.59 -32.16 4.36
CA PRO A 41 18.91 -32.19 4.95
C PRO A 41 19.60 -33.53 4.68
N SER A 42 20.91 -33.49 4.45
CA SER A 42 21.70 -34.70 4.12
C SER A 42 22.39 -35.31 5.33
N ALA A 43 22.55 -34.55 6.41
CA ALA A 43 23.17 -34.98 7.66
C ALA A 43 22.18 -35.02 8.83
N ASP A 44 22.31 -36.00 9.72
CA ASP A 44 21.42 -36.20 10.88
C ASP A 44 21.37 -34.99 11.83
N ASP A 45 22.47 -34.26 11.97
CA ASP A 45 22.52 -33.06 12.82
C ASP A 45 21.71 -31.88 12.25
N GLU A 46 21.48 -31.87 10.94
CA GLU A 46 20.63 -30.88 10.27
C GLU A 46 19.14 -31.24 10.39
N TRP A 47 18.80 -32.54 10.44
CA TRP A 47 17.44 -33.01 10.71
C TRP A 47 16.91 -32.51 12.06
N ARG A 48 17.79 -32.31 13.05
CA ARG A 48 17.42 -31.73 14.35
C ARG A 48 17.01 -30.25 14.29
N LYS A 49 17.28 -29.56 13.18
CA LYS A 49 16.95 -28.14 12.97
C LYS A 49 15.68 -27.94 12.14
N VAL A 50 15.02 -29.02 11.74
CA VAL A 50 13.82 -28.98 10.89
C VAL A 50 12.69 -28.20 11.56
N ASP A 51 12.47 -28.37 12.86
CA ASP A 51 11.46 -27.61 13.60
C ASP A 51 11.76 -26.10 13.55
N THR A 52 13.01 -25.71 13.81
CA THR A 52 13.46 -24.31 13.71
C THR A 52 13.30 -23.75 12.30
N PHE A 53 13.51 -24.57 11.26
CA PHE A 53 13.25 -24.17 9.88
C PHE A 53 11.77 -23.89 9.63
N TYR A 54 10.86 -24.74 10.13
CA TYR A 54 9.42 -24.51 9.99
C TYR A 54 8.95 -23.29 10.80
N ASP A 55 9.50 -23.06 11.98
CA ASP A 55 9.23 -21.84 12.76
C ASP A 55 9.68 -20.59 11.99
N ALA A 56 10.85 -20.63 11.37
CA ALA A 56 11.35 -19.53 10.54
C ALA A 56 10.47 -19.30 9.31
N LEU A 57 10.03 -20.37 8.63
CA LEU A 57 9.12 -20.28 7.49
C LEU A 57 7.77 -19.69 7.91
N LEU A 58 7.23 -20.11 9.05
CA LEU A 58 6.01 -19.56 9.62
C LEU A 58 6.16 -18.07 9.91
N ALA A 59 7.26 -17.66 10.54
CA ALA A 59 7.56 -16.25 10.80
C ALA A 59 7.66 -15.43 9.51
N ALA A 60 8.33 -15.95 8.48
CA ALA A 60 8.44 -15.27 7.19
C ALA A 60 7.07 -15.07 6.52
N ARG A 61 6.19 -16.08 6.55
CA ARG A 61 4.81 -15.97 6.05
C ARG A 61 3.97 -15.02 6.89
N GLN A 62 4.14 -15.02 8.21
CA GLN A 62 3.49 -14.06 9.10
C GLN A 62 3.84 -12.61 8.73
N THR A 63 5.11 -12.33 8.42
CA THR A 63 5.55 -11.00 7.95
C THR A 63 4.80 -10.55 6.68
N GLN A 64 4.59 -11.46 5.71
CA GLN A 64 3.80 -11.13 4.52
C GLN A 64 2.35 -10.76 4.84
N ILE A 65 1.73 -11.52 5.75
CA ILE A 65 0.35 -11.30 6.20
C ILE A 65 0.26 -9.97 6.95
N GLU A 66 1.22 -9.67 7.82
CA GLU A 66 1.26 -8.41 8.56
C GLU A 66 1.42 -7.20 7.63
N LEU A 67 2.27 -7.29 6.61
CA LEU A 67 2.37 -6.24 5.59
C LEU A 67 1.03 -6.01 4.89
N ALA A 68 0.35 -7.08 4.43
CA ALA A 68 -0.94 -6.95 3.77
C ALA A 68 -2.00 -6.29 4.68
N LYS A 69 -2.04 -6.67 5.96
CA LYS A 69 -2.91 -6.05 6.96
C LYS A 69 -2.58 -4.58 7.19
N ASP A 70 -1.30 -4.25 7.27
CA ASP A 70 -0.84 -2.87 7.49
C ASP A 70 -1.18 -1.97 6.30
N LEU A 71 -0.98 -2.44 5.08
CA LEU A 71 -1.37 -1.69 3.88
C LEU A 71 -2.89 -1.45 3.82
N ALA A 72 -3.69 -2.48 4.14
CA ALA A 72 -5.15 -2.34 4.19
C ALA A 72 -5.58 -1.33 5.28
N ARG A 73 -4.98 -1.42 6.48
CA ARG A 73 -5.23 -0.48 7.58
C ARG A 73 -4.85 0.94 7.17
N LEU A 74 -3.65 1.13 6.61
CA LEU A 74 -3.18 2.44 6.15
C LEU A 74 -4.10 3.02 5.08
N TRP A 75 -4.55 2.19 4.14
CA TRP A 75 -5.53 2.60 3.14
C TRP A 75 -6.84 3.07 3.79
N HIS A 76 -7.37 2.33 4.77
CA HIS A 76 -8.58 2.71 5.49
C HIS A 76 -8.40 4.00 6.30
N GLU A 77 -7.26 4.18 6.92
CA GLU A 77 -6.95 5.38 7.69
C GLU A 77 -6.84 6.62 6.80
N VAL A 78 -6.23 6.50 5.61
CA VAL A 78 -6.07 7.64 4.70
C VAL A 78 -7.37 7.95 3.96
N TRP A 79 -8.00 6.93 3.39
CA TRP A 79 -9.10 7.12 2.45
C TRP A 79 -10.48 6.89 3.05
N GLY A 80 -10.60 6.04 4.09
CA GLY A 80 -11.85 5.45 4.59
C GLY A 80 -12.97 6.41 4.99
N GLN A 81 -12.66 7.67 5.27
CA GLN A 81 -13.63 8.68 5.72
C GLN A 81 -14.08 9.66 4.63
N ASN A 82 -13.59 9.53 3.39
CA ASN A 82 -13.64 10.60 2.39
C ASN A 82 -14.52 10.28 1.15
N PHE A 83 -15.65 9.56 1.26
CA PHE A 83 -16.27 8.88 0.09
C PHE A 83 -17.74 9.14 -0.24
N ASP A 84 -18.38 10.21 0.24
CA ASP A 84 -19.84 10.39 0.06
C ASP A 84 -20.34 10.26 -1.40
N GLU A 85 -19.49 10.58 -2.38
CA GLU A 85 -19.81 10.52 -3.82
C GLU A 85 -19.29 9.25 -4.54
N LEU A 86 -18.44 8.45 -3.89
CA LEU A 86 -17.77 7.30 -4.48
C LEU A 86 -18.44 5.99 -4.03
N LYS A 87 -18.99 5.23 -5.00
CA LYS A 87 -19.62 3.94 -4.71
C LYS A 87 -18.62 2.80 -4.92
N PRO A 88 -18.29 2.00 -3.90
CA PRO A 88 -17.41 0.86 -4.08
C PRO A 88 -17.92 -0.07 -5.18
N ILE A 89 -17.02 -0.55 -6.02
CA ILE A 89 -17.35 -1.59 -7.00
C ILE A 89 -16.67 -2.89 -6.65
N ALA A 90 -17.33 -3.99 -6.97
CA ALA A 90 -16.71 -5.30 -6.92
C ALA A 90 -15.51 -5.30 -7.89
N SER A 91 -14.38 -5.76 -7.40
CA SER A 91 -13.23 -6.11 -8.23
C SER A 91 -13.62 -7.23 -9.20
N ASP A 92 -13.12 -7.17 -10.42
CA ASP A 92 -13.25 -8.29 -11.35
C ASP A 92 -12.46 -9.47 -10.75
N PRO A 93 -13.07 -10.65 -10.51
CA PRO A 93 -12.35 -11.79 -9.97
C PRO A 93 -11.17 -12.25 -10.83
N ALA A 94 -11.15 -11.88 -12.12
CA ALA A 94 -10.04 -12.16 -13.02
C ALA A 94 -8.89 -11.14 -12.93
N ASP A 95 -9.05 -10.08 -12.14
CA ASP A 95 -8.04 -9.05 -11.94
C ASP A 95 -7.10 -9.46 -10.79
N GLU A 96 -5.98 -10.09 -11.14
CA GLU A 96 -5.01 -10.62 -10.17
C GLU A 96 -4.41 -9.52 -9.28
N THR A 97 -4.38 -8.26 -9.74
CA THR A 97 -3.90 -7.08 -8.99
C THR A 97 -4.85 -6.63 -7.87
N LEU A 98 -6.07 -7.17 -7.83
CA LEU A 98 -7.07 -6.90 -6.80
C LEU A 98 -7.20 -8.05 -5.79
N SER A 99 -6.26 -9.00 -5.82
CA SER A 99 -6.24 -10.13 -4.90
C SER A 99 -5.91 -9.72 -3.46
N LEU A 100 -6.60 -10.33 -2.50
CA LEU A 100 -6.27 -10.23 -1.08
C LEU A 100 -5.14 -11.19 -0.65
N SER A 101 -4.52 -11.89 -1.61
CA SER A 101 -3.39 -12.80 -1.34
C SER A 101 -2.22 -12.02 -0.70
N PRO A 102 -1.73 -12.44 0.48
CA PRO A 102 -0.56 -11.84 1.10
C PRO A 102 0.68 -11.89 0.21
N GLU A 103 0.83 -12.93 -0.61
CA GLU A 103 1.93 -13.06 -1.56
C GLU A 103 1.87 -11.99 -2.65
N ILE A 104 0.68 -11.74 -3.21
CA ILE A 104 0.50 -10.70 -4.22
C ILE A 104 0.76 -9.32 -3.59
N ARG A 105 0.20 -9.04 -2.41
CA ARG A 105 0.46 -7.78 -1.68
C ARG A 105 1.93 -7.59 -1.32
N TRP A 106 2.63 -8.68 -1.00
CA TRP A 106 4.06 -8.67 -0.74
C TRP A 106 4.88 -8.29 -1.98
N ASN A 107 4.53 -8.85 -3.14
CA ASN A 107 5.24 -8.57 -4.38
C ASN A 107 4.91 -7.20 -4.97
N GLU A 108 3.67 -6.74 -4.77
CA GLU A 108 3.18 -5.48 -5.33
C GLU A 108 3.43 -4.28 -4.41
N GLU A 109 3.51 -4.50 -3.10
CA GLU A 109 3.76 -3.47 -2.08
C GLU A 109 2.72 -2.33 -2.10
N TYR A 110 1.50 -2.58 -2.59
CA TYR A 110 0.40 -1.64 -2.56
C TYR A 110 -0.95 -2.27 -2.22
N PHE A 111 -1.86 -1.45 -1.71
CA PHE A 111 -3.26 -1.77 -1.55
C PHE A 111 -4.11 -0.83 -2.38
N GLU A 112 -5.02 -1.40 -3.18
CA GLU A 112 -5.87 -0.65 -4.09
C GLU A 112 -7.34 -0.97 -3.88
N ARG A 113 -8.20 0.03 -4.14
CA ARG A 113 -9.65 -0.19 -4.18
C ARG A 113 -10.29 0.64 -5.26
N HIS A 114 -11.30 0.04 -5.90
CA HIS A 114 -12.02 0.63 -7.02
C HIS A 114 -13.39 1.16 -6.61
N PHE A 115 -13.76 2.29 -7.22
CA PHE A 115 -15.02 2.97 -7.02
C PHE A 115 -15.63 3.33 -8.36
N SER A 116 -16.95 3.38 -8.41
CA SER A 116 -17.71 3.98 -9.50
C SER A 116 -18.21 5.35 -9.09
N PHE A 117 -18.25 6.24 -10.06
CA PHE A 117 -18.88 7.55 -9.96
C PHE A 117 -19.38 7.96 -11.35
N ALA A 118 -20.28 8.96 -11.42
CA ALA A 118 -20.79 9.55 -12.66
C ALA A 118 -20.98 8.58 -13.84
N HIS A 119 -22.11 7.85 -13.87
CA HIS A 119 -22.58 6.96 -14.96
C HIS A 119 -21.48 6.39 -15.87
N SER A 120 -20.65 5.48 -15.31
CA SER A 120 -19.60 4.67 -15.99
C SER A 120 -18.14 5.12 -15.85
N ARG A 121 -17.82 6.08 -14.96
CA ARG A 121 -16.42 6.36 -14.59
C ARG A 121 -16.00 5.51 -13.40
N LYS A 122 -14.72 5.15 -13.37
CA LYS A 122 -14.09 4.44 -12.26
C LYS A 122 -13.02 5.32 -11.63
N ALA A 123 -12.96 5.35 -10.31
CA ALA A 123 -11.83 5.88 -9.57
C ALA A 123 -11.08 4.71 -8.94
N CYS A 124 -9.76 4.71 -9.09
CA CYS A 124 -8.88 3.73 -8.47
C CYS A 124 -8.03 4.48 -7.44
N LEU A 125 -8.02 4.01 -6.20
CA LEU A 125 -7.34 4.67 -5.08
C LEU A 125 -6.34 3.73 -4.44
N TRP A 126 -5.12 4.20 -4.23
CA TRP A 126 -4.01 3.40 -3.75
C TRP A 126 -3.37 3.97 -2.49
N VAL A 127 -2.78 3.06 -1.73
CA VAL A 127 -1.60 3.33 -0.91
C VAL A 127 -0.49 2.41 -1.42
N VAL A 128 0.67 2.97 -1.72
CA VAL A 128 1.84 2.26 -2.28
C VAL A 128 3.01 2.51 -1.33
N LEU A 129 3.79 1.49 -0.96
CA LEU A 129 5.09 1.77 -0.35
C LEU A 129 5.96 2.52 -1.38
N GLY A 130 6.70 3.54 -0.94
CA GLY A 130 7.37 4.46 -1.85
C GLY A 130 8.31 3.79 -2.85
N ASP A 131 8.62 4.46 -3.97
CA ASP A 131 9.36 3.87 -5.11
C ASP A 131 10.87 3.61 -4.86
N GLY A 132 11.31 3.51 -3.60
CA GLY A 132 12.66 3.13 -3.21
C GLY A 132 12.72 1.64 -2.83
N PRO A 133 13.84 0.94 -3.08
CA PRO A 133 13.95 -0.48 -2.75
C PRO A 133 13.83 -0.70 -1.24
N LYS A 134 12.66 -1.16 -0.80
CA LYS A 134 12.42 -1.70 0.53
C LYS A 134 12.83 -0.76 1.68
N GLU A 135 12.25 0.44 1.70
CA GLU A 135 12.34 1.37 2.84
C GLU A 135 10.95 1.80 3.31
N LEU A 136 10.70 1.73 4.64
CA LEU A 136 9.49 2.30 5.27
C LEU A 136 9.63 3.79 5.60
N SER A 137 10.52 4.51 4.91
CA SER A 137 10.69 5.95 5.10
C SER A 137 9.56 6.74 4.45
N THR A 138 8.87 6.15 3.46
CA THR A 138 7.85 6.83 2.67
C THR A 138 6.73 5.89 2.26
N PHE A 139 5.52 6.43 2.10
CA PHE A 139 4.46 5.81 1.30
C PHE A 139 3.84 6.83 0.38
N ASP A 140 3.36 6.39 -0.78
CA ASP A 140 2.58 7.21 -1.68
C ASP A 140 1.09 6.96 -1.46
N ILE A 141 0.31 8.04 -1.53
CA ILE A 141 -1.11 7.94 -1.86
C ILE A 141 -1.29 8.27 -3.32
N ALA A 142 -2.10 7.49 -4.02
CA ALA A 142 -2.31 7.69 -5.44
C ALA A 142 -3.77 7.54 -5.83
N PHE A 143 -4.13 8.16 -6.96
CA PHE A 143 -5.41 7.92 -7.61
C PHE A 143 -5.33 8.02 -9.13
N ASP A 144 -6.29 7.38 -9.81
CA ASP A 144 -6.52 7.45 -11.25
C ASP A 144 -8.03 7.52 -11.47
N VAL A 145 -8.40 8.15 -12.57
CA VAL A 145 -9.78 8.23 -13.04
C VAL A 145 -9.85 7.58 -14.40
N ARG A 146 -10.72 6.59 -14.57
CA ARG A 146 -10.86 5.81 -15.79
C ARG A 146 -12.25 5.94 -16.42
N ALA A 147 -12.26 6.02 -17.76
CA ALA A 147 -13.44 5.83 -18.59
C ALA A 147 -13.24 4.57 -19.43
N GLY A 148 -13.88 3.46 -19.04
CA GLY A 148 -13.56 2.14 -19.55
C GLY A 148 -12.12 1.74 -19.21
N LYS A 149 -11.30 1.43 -20.22
CA LYS A 149 -9.89 1.04 -20.06
C LYS A 149 -8.90 2.22 -20.09
N ARG A 150 -9.37 3.47 -20.29
CA ARG A 150 -8.51 4.63 -20.51
C ARG A 150 -8.43 5.50 -19.26
N SER A 151 -7.21 5.88 -18.85
CA SER A 151 -7.00 6.93 -17.84
C SER A 151 -7.40 8.29 -18.43
N VAL A 152 -8.29 8.98 -17.72
CA VAL A 152 -8.72 10.35 -17.96
C VAL A 152 -7.72 11.32 -17.33
N ALA A 153 -7.17 10.96 -16.17
CA ALA A 153 -6.18 11.76 -15.45
C ALA A 153 -4.95 12.07 -16.32
N LYS A 154 -4.49 11.11 -17.13
CA LYS A 154 -3.35 11.29 -18.05
C LYS A 154 -3.52 12.43 -19.06
N ARG A 155 -4.75 12.75 -19.46
CA ARG A 155 -5.03 13.89 -20.36
C ARG A 155 -4.74 15.24 -19.72
N HIS A 156 -4.70 15.30 -18.38
CA HIS A 156 -4.53 16.51 -17.59
C HIS A 156 -3.18 16.54 -16.84
N GLN A 157 -2.22 15.67 -17.21
CA GLN A 157 -0.93 15.54 -16.53
C GLN A 157 -0.14 16.87 -16.43
N ASN A 158 -0.35 17.80 -17.36
CA ASN A 158 0.35 19.10 -17.40
C ASN A 158 -0.42 20.23 -16.70
N ALA A 159 -1.63 19.98 -16.21
CA ALA A 159 -2.51 21.00 -15.65
C ALA A 159 -3.37 20.40 -14.52
N LEU A 160 -2.69 19.90 -13.48
CA LEU A 160 -3.39 19.47 -12.27
C LEU A 160 -4.04 20.69 -11.58
N PRO A 161 -5.26 20.56 -11.04
CA PRO A 161 -5.89 21.62 -10.27
C PRO A 161 -5.00 22.09 -9.10
N PRO A 162 -5.10 23.36 -8.67
CA PRO A 162 -4.29 23.89 -7.57
C PRO A 162 -4.36 23.09 -6.27
N GLN A 163 -5.49 22.40 -6.03
CA GLN A 163 -5.70 21.52 -4.88
C GLN A 163 -4.76 20.29 -4.87
N LEU A 164 -4.12 20.00 -6.00
CA LEU A 164 -3.18 18.90 -6.21
C LEU A 164 -1.76 19.42 -6.53
N SER A 165 -1.40 20.62 -6.09
CA SER A 165 -0.09 21.24 -6.36
C SER A 165 1.11 20.38 -5.93
N GLU A 166 0.93 19.53 -4.94
CA GLU A 166 1.95 18.60 -4.41
C GLU A 166 2.00 17.26 -5.16
N TRP A 167 0.98 16.97 -5.96
CA TRP A 167 0.85 15.69 -6.64
C TRP A 167 1.61 15.68 -7.97
N ARG A 168 2.08 14.50 -8.36
CA ARG A 168 2.84 14.29 -9.59
C ARG A 168 2.30 13.08 -10.33
N PHE A 169 2.34 13.12 -11.66
CA PHE A 169 1.96 11.96 -12.47
C PHE A 169 3.11 10.95 -12.51
N LYS A 170 2.84 9.69 -12.15
CA LYS A 170 3.82 8.61 -12.11
C LYS A 170 3.15 7.26 -12.41
N HIS A 171 3.71 6.52 -13.37
CA HIS A 171 3.24 5.18 -13.77
C HIS A 171 1.72 5.07 -13.92
N ASP A 172 1.12 6.01 -14.66
CA ASP A 172 -0.32 6.12 -14.94
C ASP A 172 -1.25 6.57 -13.80
N ALA A 173 -0.72 6.93 -12.63
CA ALA A 173 -1.48 7.49 -11.52
C ALA A 173 -0.98 8.89 -11.12
N ILE A 174 -1.84 9.66 -10.47
CA ILE A 174 -1.47 10.90 -9.79
C ILE A 174 -1.09 10.53 -8.35
N ARG A 175 0.14 10.80 -7.93
CA ARG A 175 0.71 10.37 -6.63
C ARG A 175 1.22 11.56 -5.81
N VAL A 176 1.21 11.41 -4.49
CA VAL A 176 1.95 12.27 -3.55
C VAL A 176 2.55 11.41 -2.44
N SER A 177 3.81 11.69 -2.09
CA SER A 177 4.57 10.93 -1.11
C SER A 177 4.43 11.53 0.29
N ILE A 178 4.20 10.67 1.27
CA ILE A 178 4.13 10.99 2.69
C ILE A 178 5.39 10.42 3.36
N GLN A 179 6.10 11.28 4.08
CA GLN A 179 7.34 10.89 4.76
C GLN A 179 7.04 10.46 6.20
N ALA A 180 7.77 9.45 6.68
CA ALA A 180 7.85 9.15 8.09
C ALA A 180 8.72 10.18 8.81
N ASN A 181 8.52 10.34 10.12
CA ASN A 181 9.48 11.05 10.97
C ASN A 181 10.73 10.17 11.24
N ASP A 182 11.70 10.72 11.97
CA ASP A 182 12.95 10.01 12.34
C ASP A 182 12.73 8.70 13.10
N ALA A 183 11.54 8.50 13.70
CA ALA A 183 11.16 7.28 14.40
C ALA A 183 10.41 6.27 13.50
N GLY A 184 10.31 6.51 12.19
CA GLY A 184 9.58 5.65 11.26
C GLY A 184 8.06 5.72 11.42
N VAL A 185 7.54 6.83 11.94
CA VAL A 185 6.12 7.02 12.24
C VAL A 185 5.50 8.00 11.25
N PHE A 186 4.34 7.64 10.71
CA PHE A 186 3.64 8.49 9.75
C PHE A 186 2.57 9.34 10.41
N ASN A 187 2.56 10.63 10.07
CA ASN A 187 1.50 11.54 10.47
C ASN A 187 0.35 11.49 9.45
N LEU A 188 -0.74 10.82 9.82
CA LEU A 188 -1.86 10.62 8.90
C LEU A 188 -2.72 11.86 8.65
N LYS A 189 -2.58 12.91 9.47
CA LYS A 189 -3.37 14.14 9.31
C LYS A 189 -3.15 14.79 7.94
N GLU A 190 -1.89 14.87 7.52
CA GLU A 190 -1.51 15.41 6.22
C GLU A 190 -2.02 14.51 5.08
N ALA A 191 -1.78 13.20 5.17
CA ALA A 191 -2.22 12.22 4.19
C ALA A 191 -3.74 12.26 3.96
N ARG A 192 -4.54 12.33 5.04
CA ARG A 192 -6.01 12.43 4.96
C ARG A 192 -6.46 13.74 4.34
N GLN A 193 -5.79 14.86 4.64
CA GLN A 193 -6.12 16.15 4.06
C GLN A 193 -5.84 16.17 2.55
N LEU A 194 -4.72 15.58 2.12
CA LEU A 194 -4.38 15.39 0.70
C LEU A 194 -5.38 14.45 0.02
N ALA A 195 -5.71 13.32 0.65
CA ALA A 195 -6.72 12.37 0.16
C ALA A 195 -8.10 13.02 -0.02
N LYS A 196 -8.54 13.85 0.93
CA LYS A 196 -9.78 14.62 0.83
C LYS A 196 -9.77 15.60 -0.34
N ASN A 197 -8.64 16.25 -0.60
CA ASN A 197 -8.48 17.12 -1.77
C ASN A 197 -8.53 16.31 -3.08
N ALA A 198 -7.90 15.14 -3.12
CA ALA A 198 -7.96 14.22 -4.25
C ALA A 198 -9.40 13.79 -4.55
N VAL A 199 -10.18 13.36 -3.56
CA VAL A 199 -11.58 12.94 -3.79
C VAL A 199 -12.43 14.08 -4.35
N LYS A 200 -12.29 15.30 -3.81
CA LYS A 200 -12.99 16.47 -4.36
C LYS A 200 -12.68 16.69 -5.83
N VAL A 201 -11.42 16.52 -6.23
CA VAL A 201 -11.00 16.67 -7.62
C VAL A 201 -11.49 15.50 -8.49
N ILE A 202 -11.54 14.27 -7.97
CA ILE A 202 -12.11 13.10 -8.66
C ILE A 202 -13.53 13.40 -9.14
N GLY A 203 -14.37 13.98 -8.28
CA GLY A 203 -15.75 14.38 -8.62
C GLY A 203 -15.83 15.44 -9.74
N THR A 204 -14.78 16.23 -9.95
CA THR A 204 -14.74 17.26 -11.02
C THR A 204 -14.27 16.72 -12.38
N PHE A 205 -13.78 15.49 -12.46
CA PHE A 205 -13.52 14.85 -13.75
C PHE A 205 -14.83 14.40 -14.40
N THR A 206 -15.75 15.34 -14.65
CA THR A 206 -17.03 15.15 -15.37
C THR A 206 -16.95 15.58 -16.83
N TRP A 207 -15.80 16.08 -17.31
CA TRP A 207 -15.58 16.52 -18.70
C TRP A 207 -15.80 15.41 -19.72
#